data_AF-A0A957H6Q5-F1
#
_entry.id   AF-A0A957H6Q5-F1
#
_cell.length_a   1.000
_cell.length_b   1.000
_cell.length_c   1.000
_cell.angle_alpha   90.00
_cell.angle_beta   90.00
_cell.angle_gamma   90.00
#
_symmetry.space_group_name_H-M   'P 1'
#
loop_
_entity.id
_entity.type
_entity.pdbx_description
1 polymer ?
#
loop_
_entity_poly.entity_id
_entity_poly.type
_entity_poly.pdbx_seq_one_letter_code
_entity_poly.pdbx_strand_id
1 'polypeptide(L)'
;MTDSLNTPAQSAPQRVRIHSHVTQSRFLHVEDALGIGKIRLFAGNYRRGQGMDSHAYHFIDLADARVIFAALARGEPGFSYREYKGTPPQNGQALSPDSAVSRVLSVAVKGDNVYVELKSGPGKLTPTGAITPNGKPQVEVNVGFKQYEAQRLAATVLAYIHAWDIHRIMVHQQLVGQPAPYLLTATEAVATEAVGVGTLTTVGSESLAEAPAAGPHASTGNGNRPVTRKAPLLKANGSQVAVPAQPAVSPAVVATAEAIYGPGGLRYGDGTAVDAGNLAEVQAFQRFAAEKQGAPASRAILQAYYREHMAA
;
A
#
# COMPACT_ATOMS: atom_id res chain seq x y z
N MET A 1 -4.09 38.44 -37.97
CA MET A 1 -4.60 37.06 -37.87
C MET A 1 -3.47 36.21 -37.32
N THR A 2 -3.45 35.99 -36.02
CA THR A 2 -2.45 35.15 -35.34
C THR A 2 -3.19 33.97 -34.78
N ASP A 3 -3.05 32.82 -35.45
CA ASP A 3 -3.60 31.55 -35.01
C ASP A 3 -2.88 31.09 -33.75
N SER A 4 -3.57 31.21 -32.61
CA SER A 4 -3.15 30.62 -31.35
C SER A 4 -3.25 29.10 -31.48
N LEU A 5 -2.09 28.44 -31.56
CA LEU A 5 -1.96 27.00 -31.50
C LEU A 5 -2.60 26.48 -30.20
N ASN A 6 -3.71 25.78 -30.38
CA ASN A 6 -4.49 25.16 -29.32
C ASN A 6 -3.76 23.87 -28.88
N THR A 7 -2.89 23.96 -27.88
CA THR A 7 -2.25 22.79 -27.28
C THR A 7 -3.32 21.94 -26.60
N PRO A 8 -3.58 20.69 -27.02
CA PRO A 8 -4.58 19.86 -26.38
C PRO A 8 -4.14 19.60 -24.93
N ALA A 9 -5.01 19.97 -23.98
CA ALA A 9 -4.82 19.66 -22.58
C ALA A 9 -4.62 18.15 -22.43
N GLN A 10 -3.41 17.76 -22.04
CA GLN A 10 -3.06 16.36 -21.78
C GLN A 10 -3.96 15.85 -20.66
N SER A 11 -4.98 15.06 -21.02
CA SER A 11 -5.92 14.49 -20.06
C SER A 11 -5.12 13.66 -19.06
N ALA A 12 -5.23 13.97 -17.78
CA ALA A 12 -4.58 13.20 -16.73
C ALA A 12 -4.88 11.70 -16.92
N PRO A 13 -3.90 10.81 -16.74
CA PRO A 13 -4.08 9.38 -17.01
C PRO A 13 -5.29 8.84 -16.22
N GLN A 14 -6.27 8.33 -16.95
CA GLN A 14 -7.48 7.76 -16.37
C GLN A 14 -7.10 6.47 -15.61
N ARG A 15 -7.34 6.44 -14.29
CA ARG A 15 -7.07 5.25 -13.47
C ARG A 15 -7.98 4.11 -13.89
N VAL A 16 -7.43 2.90 -14.00
CA VAL A 16 -8.19 1.69 -14.31
C VAL A 16 -9.15 1.39 -13.16
N ARG A 17 -10.44 1.24 -13.47
CA ARG A 17 -11.45 0.82 -12.50
C ARG A 17 -11.53 -0.70 -12.49
N ILE A 18 -11.22 -1.31 -11.35
CA ILE A 18 -11.29 -2.76 -11.15
C ILE A 18 -12.75 -3.19 -10.99
N HIS A 19 -13.50 -2.43 -10.19
CA HIS A 19 -14.92 -2.68 -9.96
C HIS A 19 -15.66 -1.36 -9.71
N SER A 20 -16.93 -1.31 -10.09
CA SER A 20 -17.81 -0.17 -9.83
C SER A 20 -19.14 -0.64 -9.28
N HIS A 21 -19.52 -0.09 -8.14
CA HIS A 21 -20.86 -0.24 -7.57
C HIS A 21 -21.55 1.11 -7.59
N VAL A 22 -22.73 1.18 -8.20
CA VAL A 22 -23.45 2.44 -8.41
C VAL A 22 -24.88 2.25 -7.94
N THR A 23 -25.31 3.15 -7.05
CA THR A 23 -26.67 3.27 -6.53
C THR A 23 -27.29 4.55 -7.04
N GLN A 24 -28.58 4.80 -6.80
CA GLN A 24 -29.27 5.98 -7.31
C GLN A 24 -28.62 7.34 -6.96
N SER A 25 -27.91 7.42 -5.83
CA SER A 25 -27.33 8.68 -5.33
C SER A 25 -25.85 8.59 -4.96
N ARG A 26 -25.25 7.40 -5.03
CA ARG A 26 -23.86 7.16 -4.59
C ARG A 26 -23.16 6.14 -5.45
N PHE A 27 -21.86 6.25 -5.56
CA PHE A 27 -21.03 5.21 -6.17
C PHE A 27 -19.82 4.87 -5.29
N LEU A 28 -19.31 3.65 -5.47
CA LEU A 28 -17.99 3.23 -5.03
C LEU A 28 -17.25 2.65 -6.25
N HIS A 29 -16.04 3.12 -6.46
CA HIS A 29 -15.08 2.58 -7.40
C HIS A 29 -13.91 2.00 -6.62
N VAL A 30 -13.54 0.77 -6.97
CA VAL A 30 -12.26 0.20 -6.60
C VAL A 30 -11.35 0.40 -7.79
N GLU A 31 -10.29 1.18 -7.60
CA GLU A 31 -9.39 1.64 -8.66
C GLU A 31 -7.99 1.08 -8.44
N ASP A 32 -7.33 0.83 -9.56
CA ASP A 32 -5.93 0.43 -9.59
C ASP A 32 -5.02 1.54 -9.05
N ALA A 33 -4.18 1.16 -8.09
CA ALA A 33 -3.05 1.92 -7.61
C ALA A 33 -1.86 0.98 -7.30
N LEU A 34 -1.82 -0.17 -7.95
CA LEU A 34 -0.87 -1.25 -7.67
C LEU A 34 0.56 -0.85 -8.00
N GLY A 35 0.76 0.11 -8.92
CA GLY A 35 2.07 0.71 -9.20
C GLY A 35 2.74 1.37 -7.98
N ILE A 36 1.97 1.75 -6.96
CA ILE A 36 2.49 2.23 -5.66
C ILE A 36 2.24 1.23 -4.51
N GLY A 37 1.90 -0.02 -4.85
CA GLY A 37 1.63 -1.08 -3.87
C GLY A 37 0.33 -0.90 -3.08
N LYS A 38 -0.68 -0.22 -3.64
CA LYS A 38 -1.95 0.08 -2.96
C LYS A 38 -3.17 -0.20 -3.85
N ILE A 39 -4.34 -0.21 -3.24
CA ILE A 39 -5.64 -0.12 -3.92
C ILE A 39 -6.29 1.19 -3.53
N ARG A 40 -6.95 1.87 -4.47
CA ARG A 40 -7.72 3.09 -4.17
C ARG A 40 -9.21 2.76 -4.09
N LEU A 41 -9.83 3.10 -2.98
CA LEU A 41 -11.28 3.22 -2.88
C LEU A 41 -11.65 4.67 -3.17
N PHE A 42 -12.53 4.89 -4.14
CA PHE A 42 -13.03 6.20 -4.52
C PHE A 42 -14.55 6.18 -4.52
N ALA A 43 -15.18 6.99 -3.68
CA ALA A 43 -16.63 7.04 -3.55
C ALA A 43 -17.14 8.47 -3.65
N GLY A 44 -18.34 8.64 -4.17
CA GLY A 44 -18.97 9.94 -4.27
C GLY A 44 -20.48 9.89 -4.16
N ASN A 45 -21.04 11.01 -3.71
CA ASN A 45 -22.45 11.32 -3.84
C ASN A 45 -22.67 12.01 -5.19
N TYR A 46 -23.77 11.68 -5.86
CA TYR A 46 -24.11 12.30 -7.13
C TYR A 46 -25.62 12.47 -7.25
N ARG A 47 -26.02 13.42 -8.10
CA ARG A 47 -27.44 13.62 -8.45
C ARG A 47 -27.60 13.40 -9.94
N ARG A 48 -28.64 12.66 -10.32
CA ARG A 48 -28.95 12.40 -11.73
C ARG A 48 -29.11 13.72 -12.47
N GLY A 49 -28.34 13.90 -13.55
CA GLY A 49 -28.33 15.12 -14.35
C GLY A 49 -27.49 16.27 -13.82
N GLN A 50 -26.91 16.19 -12.61
CA GLN A 50 -26.03 17.24 -12.06
C GLN A 50 -24.59 16.77 -11.83
N GLY A 51 -24.32 15.47 -12.02
CA GLY A 51 -22.99 14.90 -11.80
C GLY A 51 -22.68 14.68 -10.32
N MET A 52 -21.39 14.61 -10.02
CA MET A 52 -20.86 14.31 -8.69
C MET A 52 -20.88 15.57 -7.80
N ASP A 53 -21.51 15.47 -6.64
CA ASP A 53 -21.69 16.55 -5.67
C ASP A 53 -20.49 16.61 -4.69
N SER A 54 -20.17 15.48 -4.08
CA SER A 54 -19.05 15.34 -3.13
C SER A 54 -18.39 13.97 -3.28
N HIS A 55 -17.10 13.89 -2.94
CA HIS A 55 -16.36 12.63 -3.04
C HIS A 55 -15.26 12.50 -2.00
N ALA A 56 -14.91 11.27 -1.70
CA ALA A 56 -13.81 10.90 -0.83
C ALA A 56 -13.03 9.73 -1.43
N TYR A 57 -11.76 9.61 -1.06
CA TYR A 57 -10.96 8.45 -1.43
C TYR A 57 -10.06 7.99 -0.29
N HIS A 58 -9.69 6.72 -0.34
CA HIS A 58 -8.78 6.08 0.59
C HIS A 58 -7.82 5.18 -0.17
N PHE A 59 -6.56 5.12 0.26
CA PHE A 59 -5.59 4.17 -0.28
C PHE A 59 -5.33 3.10 0.77
N ILE A 60 -5.56 1.86 0.39
CA ILE A 60 -5.38 0.68 1.23
C ILE A 60 -4.08 0.01 0.79
N ASP A 61 -3.23 -0.36 1.74
CA ASP A 61 -2.03 -1.13 1.46
C ASP A 61 -2.40 -2.55 0.99
N LEU A 62 -1.60 -3.14 0.09
CA LEU A 62 -1.95 -4.41 -0.55
C LEU A 62 -2.20 -5.58 0.42
N ALA A 63 -1.50 -5.62 1.55
CA ALA A 63 -1.71 -6.63 2.58
C ALA A 63 -3.12 -6.51 3.20
N ASP A 64 -3.48 -5.29 3.61
CA ASP A 64 -4.79 -5.01 4.20
C ASP A 64 -5.92 -5.21 3.19
N ALA A 65 -5.70 -4.81 1.92
CA ALA A 65 -6.65 -5.05 0.85
C ALA A 65 -6.96 -6.55 0.72
N ARG A 66 -5.95 -7.42 0.74
CA ARG A 66 -6.17 -8.89 0.70
C ARG A 66 -6.99 -9.38 1.88
N VAL A 67 -6.72 -8.89 3.09
CA VAL A 67 -7.49 -9.27 4.29
C VAL A 67 -8.95 -8.84 4.17
N ILE A 68 -9.19 -7.57 3.84
CA ILE A 68 -10.54 -7.00 3.71
C ILE A 68 -11.34 -7.74 2.64
N PHE A 69 -10.79 -7.84 1.42
CA PHE A 69 -11.52 -8.46 0.33
C PHE A 69 -11.63 -9.99 0.50
N ALA A 70 -10.70 -10.67 1.16
CA ALA A 70 -10.87 -12.09 1.49
C ALA A 70 -12.02 -12.32 2.48
N ALA A 71 -12.12 -11.51 3.53
CA ALA A 71 -13.23 -11.59 4.49
C ALA A 71 -14.58 -11.29 3.82
N LEU A 72 -14.64 -10.25 2.99
CA LEU A 72 -15.85 -9.91 2.24
C LEU A 72 -16.23 -10.98 1.21
N ALA A 73 -15.27 -11.57 0.49
CA ALA A 73 -15.52 -12.63 -0.49
C ALA A 73 -16.07 -13.90 0.18
N ARG A 74 -15.60 -14.23 1.40
CA ARG A 74 -16.15 -15.34 2.20
C ARG A 74 -17.50 -15.02 2.84
N GLY A 75 -17.94 -13.76 2.82
CA GLY A 75 -19.16 -13.35 3.52
C GLY A 75 -19.04 -13.47 5.03
N GLU A 76 -17.86 -13.17 5.59
CA GLU A 76 -17.55 -13.36 7.00
C GLU A 76 -18.49 -12.52 7.90
N PRO A 77 -19.30 -13.17 8.76
CA PRO A 77 -20.32 -12.47 9.54
C PRO A 77 -19.67 -11.59 10.61
N GLY A 78 -20.17 -10.37 10.76
CA GLY A 78 -19.67 -9.42 11.76
C GLY A 78 -18.28 -8.86 11.47
N PHE A 79 -17.71 -9.13 10.29
CA PHE A 79 -16.43 -8.54 9.89
C PHE A 79 -16.49 -7.01 9.98
N SER A 80 -15.45 -6.43 10.57
CA SER A 80 -15.29 -4.98 10.63
C SER A 80 -13.82 -4.59 10.48
N TYR A 81 -13.57 -3.52 9.75
CA TYR A 81 -12.25 -2.96 9.51
C TYR A 81 -12.34 -1.44 9.56
N ARG A 82 -11.36 -0.80 10.19
CA ARG A 82 -11.28 0.66 10.24
C ARG A 82 -9.84 1.12 10.15
N GLU A 83 -9.61 2.06 9.25
CA GLU A 83 -8.29 2.62 9.00
C GLU A 83 -8.33 4.14 8.97
N TYR A 84 -7.25 4.73 9.47
CA TYR A 84 -7.03 6.17 9.49
C TYR A 84 -5.78 6.48 8.68
N LYS A 85 -5.91 7.39 7.72
CA LYS A 85 -4.80 7.98 7.00
C LYS A 85 -4.89 9.50 7.13
N GLY A 86 -3.79 10.19 6.88
CA GLY A 86 -3.82 11.64 6.76
C GLY A 86 -2.78 12.19 5.82
N THR A 87 -3.02 13.41 5.38
CA THR A 87 -2.05 14.21 4.63
C THR A 87 -1.57 15.33 5.55
N PRO A 88 -0.25 15.45 5.79
CA PRO A 88 0.27 16.60 6.52
C PRO A 88 0.01 17.89 5.75
N PRO A 89 0.04 19.05 6.43
CA PRO A 89 -0.01 20.36 5.78
C PRO A 89 1.09 20.48 4.72
N GLN A 90 0.78 21.03 3.54
CA GLN A 90 1.79 21.30 2.50
C GLN A 90 2.39 22.70 2.68
N ASN A 91 3.72 22.78 2.51
CA ASN A 91 4.61 23.94 2.34
C ASN A 91 4.11 25.33 2.78
N GLY A 92 4.77 25.90 3.80
CA GLY A 92 4.76 27.34 4.08
C GLY A 92 3.54 27.85 4.86
N GLN A 93 2.39 27.17 4.80
CA GLN A 93 1.34 27.29 5.81
C GLN A 93 1.66 26.38 7.00
N ALA A 94 2.92 26.44 7.47
CA ALA A 94 3.25 25.91 8.76
C ALA A 94 2.44 26.69 9.79
N LEU A 95 1.76 25.97 10.70
CA LEU A 95 1.12 26.46 11.94
C LEU A 95 -0.41 26.61 11.96
N SER A 96 -1.17 26.34 10.89
CA SER A 96 -2.61 26.09 11.12
C SER A 96 -2.84 24.62 11.45
N PRO A 97 -3.18 24.25 12.71
CA PRO A 97 -3.54 22.88 13.08
C PRO A 97 -4.75 22.35 12.29
N ASP A 98 -5.45 23.22 11.55
CA ASP A 98 -6.62 22.90 10.74
C ASP A 98 -6.31 22.56 9.28
N SER A 99 -5.04 22.58 8.87
CA SER A 99 -4.63 22.32 7.48
C SER A 99 -4.29 20.86 7.18
N ALA A 100 -4.14 20.02 8.21
CA ALA A 100 -4.00 18.58 8.01
C ALA A 100 -5.34 17.99 7.56
N VAL A 101 -5.28 17.02 6.64
CA VAL A 101 -6.49 16.33 6.17
C VAL A 101 -6.48 14.91 6.73
N SER A 102 -7.52 14.54 7.46
CA SER A 102 -7.75 13.17 7.90
C SER A 102 -8.69 12.46 6.93
N ARG A 103 -8.36 11.21 6.62
CA ARG A 103 -9.14 10.30 5.79
C ARG A 103 -9.41 9.02 6.58
N VAL A 104 -10.67 8.63 6.68
CA VAL A 104 -11.10 7.45 7.42
C VAL A 104 -11.79 6.48 6.47
N LEU A 105 -11.39 5.22 6.53
CA LEU A 105 -12.08 4.10 5.90
C LEU A 105 -12.73 3.27 7.00
N SER A 106 -13.99 2.90 6.82
CA SER A 106 -14.68 1.92 7.66
C SER A 106 -15.40 0.92 6.75
N VAL A 107 -15.19 -0.36 7.00
CA VAL A 107 -15.91 -1.47 6.36
C VAL A 107 -16.59 -2.25 7.46
N ALA A 108 -17.89 -2.50 7.34
CA ALA A 108 -18.64 -3.24 8.36
C ALA A 108 -19.73 -4.11 7.74
N VAL A 109 -19.79 -5.36 8.18
CA VAL A 109 -20.86 -6.32 7.87
C VAL A 109 -21.88 -6.31 9.02
N LYS A 110 -23.16 -6.05 8.69
CA LYS A 110 -24.28 -6.02 9.65
C LYS A 110 -25.46 -6.81 9.08
N GLY A 111 -25.62 -8.04 9.55
CA GLY A 111 -26.53 -9.02 8.92
C GLY A 111 -26.15 -9.20 7.45
N ASP A 112 -27.14 -9.18 6.56
CA ASP A 112 -26.94 -9.37 5.12
C ASP A 112 -26.47 -8.11 4.37
N ASN A 113 -26.12 -7.05 5.09
CA ASN A 113 -25.70 -5.78 4.51
C ASN A 113 -24.24 -5.48 4.84
N VAL A 114 -23.51 -4.99 3.84
CA VAL A 114 -22.14 -4.51 4.00
C VAL A 114 -22.14 -3.00 3.77
N TYR A 115 -21.38 -2.28 4.59
CA TYR A 115 -21.23 -0.83 4.51
C TYR A 115 -19.77 -0.50 4.29
N VAL A 116 -19.49 0.29 3.26
CA VAL A 116 -18.17 0.90 3.02
C VAL A 116 -18.33 2.40 3.15
N GLU A 117 -17.67 2.95 4.15
CA GLU A 117 -17.76 4.35 4.52
C GLU A 117 -16.40 5.02 4.37
N LEU A 118 -16.37 6.11 3.58
CA LEU A 118 -15.22 6.98 3.40
C LEU A 118 -15.53 8.34 3.99
N LYS A 119 -14.66 8.82 4.90
CA LYS A 119 -14.72 10.17 5.45
C LYS A 119 -13.47 10.95 5.11
N SER A 120 -13.62 12.23 4.81
CA SER A 120 -12.53 13.18 4.67
C SER A 120 -12.88 14.47 5.40
N GLY A 121 -11.90 15.07 6.07
CA GLY A 121 -12.11 16.33 6.78
C GLY A 121 -10.88 16.79 7.54
N PRO A 122 -11.05 17.75 8.45
CA PRO A 122 -9.94 18.29 9.23
C PRO A 122 -9.26 17.20 10.05
N GLY A 123 -7.94 17.21 10.02
CA GLY A 123 -7.07 16.35 10.80
C GLY A 123 -6.29 17.16 11.83
N LYS A 124 -5.78 16.49 12.85
CA LYS A 124 -4.85 17.03 13.84
C LYS A 124 -3.61 16.16 13.88
N LEU A 125 -2.45 16.78 13.77
CA LEU A 125 -1.17 16.10 13.93
C LEU A 125 -0.96 15.78 15.41
N THR A 126 -0.75 14.50 15.73
CA THR A 126 -0.41 14.05 17.07
C THR A 126 1.09 14.26 17.34
N PRO A 127 1.52 14.25 18.62
CA PRO A 127 2.95 14.29 18.95
C PRO A 127 3.78 13.15 18.34
N THR A 128 3.14 12.04 17.97
CA THR A 128 3.76 10.89 17.31
C THR A 128 3.88 11.04 15.80
N GLY A 129 3.45 12.18 15.23
CA GLY A 129 3.45 12.43 13.78
C GLY A 129 2.28 11.79 13.02
N ALA A 130 1.36 11.11 13.70
CA ALA A 130 0.15 10.57 13.10
C ALA A 130 -0.91 11.67 12.94
N ILE A 131 -1.83 11.51 11.99
CA ILE A 131 -2.93 12.47 11.78
C ILE A 131 -4.24 11.80 12.16
N THR A 132 -4.93 12.37 13.15
CA THR A 132 -6.23 11.89 13.61
C THR A 132 -7.33 12.84 13.19
N PRO A 133 -8.60 12.39 13.03
CA PRO A 133 -9.72 13.28 12.77
C PRO A 133 -9.85 14.39 13.82
N ASN A 134 -10.14 15.62 13.39
CA ASN A 134 -10.27 16.80 14.25
C ASN A 134 -11.60 17.53 14.00
N GLY A 135 -12.70 16.94 14.46
CA GLY A 135 -14.04 17.50 14.31
C GLY A 135 -14.88 16.75 13.28
N LYS A 136 -15.92 17.41 12.77
CA LYS A 136 -16.87 16.80 11.82
C LYS A 136 -16.21 16.60 10.45
N PRO A 137 -16.44 15.46 9.79
CA PRO A 137 -15.98 15.25 8.42
C PRO A 137 -16.63 16.28 7.50
N GLN A 138 -15.86 16.81 6.57
CA GLN A 138 -16.36 17.69 5.51
C GLN A 138 -17.08 16.89 4.43
N VAL A 139 -16.58 15.68 4.15
CA VAL A 139 -17.19 14.74 3.22
C VAL A 139 -17.35 13.40 3.90
N GLU A 140 -18.54 12.83 3.76
CA GLU A 140 -18.89 11.49 4.20
C GLU A 140 -19.67 10.79 3.10
N VAL A 141 -19.17 9.64 2.65
CA VAL A 141 -19.81 8.80 1.66
C VAL A 141 -19.92 7.40 2.24
N ASN A 142 -21.16 6.96 2.48
CA ASN A 142 -21.46 5.61 2.94
C ASN A 142 -22.20 4.85 1.83
N VAL A 143 -21.59 3.78 1.35
CA VAL A 143 -22.13 2.94 0.27
C VAL A 143 -22.53 1.60 0.87
N GLY A 144 -23.82 1.29 0.76
CA GLY A 144 -24.40 0.02 1.19
C GLY A 144 -24.43 -1.02 0.07
N PHE A 145 -24.24 -2.26 0.46
CA PHE A 145 -24.29 -3.45 -0.41
C PHE A 145 -25.19 -4.49 0.22
N LYS A 146 -25.82 -5.31 -0.61
CA LYS A 146 -26.20 -6.66 -0.20
C LYS A 146 -24.95 -7.54 -0.13
N GLN A 147 -24.96 -8.53 0.76
CA GLN A 147 -23.82 -9.41 0.99
C GLN A 147 -23.28 -10.03 -0.31
N TYR A 148 -24.17 -10.53 -1.19
CA TYR A 148 -23.76 -11.12 -2.46
C TYR A 148 -23.08 -10.11 -3.42
N GLU A 149 -23.48 -8.84 -3.38
CA GLU A 149 -22.86 -7.77 -4.18
C GLU A 149 -21.45 -7.47 -3.66
N ALA A 150 -21.29 -7.41 -2.33
CA ALA A 150 -20.00 -7.22 -1.69
C ALA A 150 -19.06 -8.41 -1.97
N GLN A 151 -19.57 -9.65 -1.96
CA GLN A 151 -18.80 -10.84 -2.32
C GLN A 151 -18.32 -10.78 -3.77
N ARG A 152 -19.19 -10.40 -4.72
CA ARG A 152 -18.82 -10.24 -6.13
C ARG A 152 -17.76 -9.17 -6.35
N LEU A 153 -17.91 -8.02 -5.69
CA LEU A 153 -16.91 -6.95 -5.71
C LEU A 153 -15.57 -7.47 -5.19
N ALA A 154 -15.59 -8.11 -4.02
CA ALA A 154 -14.39 -8.58 -3.35
C ALA A 154 -13.66 -9.67 -4.13
N ALA A 155 -14.38 -10.65 -4.68
CA ALA A 155 -13.82 -11.69 -5.54
C ALA A 155 -13.15 -11.10 -6.79
N THR A 156 -13.78 -10.10 -7.41
CA THR A 156 -13.23 -9.39 -8.57
C THR A 156 -11.91 -8.68 -8.23
N VAL A 157 -11.88 -7.98 -7.09
CA VAL A 157 -10.68 -7.26 -6.65
C VAL A 157 -9.54 -8.21 -6.29
N LEU A 158 -9.83 -9.33 -5.61
CA LEU A 158 -8.82 -10.35 -5.32
C LEU A 158 -8.26 -10.98 -6.59
N ALA A 159 -9.11 -11.33 -7.55
CA ALA A 159 -8.66 -11.87 -8.83
C ALA A 159 -7.74 -10.88 -9.57
N TYR A 160 -8.07 -9.59 -9.53
CA TYR A 160 -7.24 -8.54 -10.10
C TYR A 160 -5.86 -8.42 -9.40
N ILE A 161 -5.84 -8.44 -8.07
CA ILE A 161 -4.59 -8.41 -7.30
C ILE A 161 -3.73 -9.65 -7.62
N HIS A 162 -4.33 -10.85 -7.68
CA HIS A 162 -3.62 -12.08 -8.03
C HIS A 162 -3.04 -12.04 -9.45
N ALA A 163 -3.80 -11.53 -10.43
CA ALA A 163 -3.31 -11.37 -11.79
C ALA A 163 -2.10 -10.43 -11.84
N TRP A 164 -2.11 -9.35 -11.06
CA TRP A 164 -0.96 -8.45 -10.93
C TRP A 164 0.24 -9.11 -10.26
N ASP A 165 0.04 -9.90 -9.20
CA ASP A 165 1.12 -10.65 -8.54
C ASP A 165 1.80 -11.61 -9.53
N ILE A 166 1.02 -12.36 -10.32
CA ILE A 166 1.53 -13.26 -11.35
C ILE A 166 2.33 -12.48 -12.40
N HIS A 167 1.79 -11.36 -12.90
CA HIS A 167 2.49 -10.53 -13.87
C HIS A 167 3.84 -10.04 -13.32
N ARG A 168 3.90 -9.62 -12.04
CA ARG A 168 5.16 -9.22 -11.41
C ARG A 168 6.15 -10.37 -11.28
N ILE A 169 5.69 -11.56 -10.95
CA ILE A 169 6.55 -12.76 -10.90
C ILE A 169 7.11 -13.06 -12.28
N MET A 170 6.28 -13.01 -13.33
CA MET A 170 6.71 -13.24 -14.71
C MET A 170 7.74 -12.21 -15.19
N VAL A 171 7.49 -10.92 -14.96
CA VAL A 171 8.47 -9.86 -15.28
C VAL A 171 9.75 -10.05 -14.50
N HIS A 172 9.66 -10.43 -13.21
CA HIS A 172 10.84 -10.70 -12.41
C HIS A 172 11.64 -11.89 -12.94
N GLN A 173 10.99 -13.01 -13.29
CA GLN A 173 11.62 -14.19 -13.91
C GLN A 173 12.34 -13.85 -15.21
N GLN A 174 11.78 -12.97 -16.04
CA GLN A 174 12.45 -12.49 -17.26
C GLN A 174 13.73 -11.70 -16.95
N LEU A 175 13.77 -10.98 -15.82
CA LEU A 175 14.93 -10.19 -15.41
C LEU A 175 16.02 -11.02 -14.73
N VAL A 176 15.64 -12.00 -13.89
CA VAL A 176 16.61 -12.78 -13.09
C VAL A 176 16.94 -14.15 -13.67
N GLY A 177 16.24 -14.56 -14.73
CA GLY A 177 16.34 -15.91 -15.30
C GLY A 177 15.55 -16.95 -14.52
N GLN A 178 15.58 -18.19 -15.00
CA GLN A 178 14.99 -19.34 -14.29
C GLN A 178 15.89 -19.70 -13.10
N PRO A 179 15.35 -19.86 -11.87
CA PRO A 179 16.15 -20.40 -10.78
C PRO A 179 16.65 -21.79 -11.19
N ALA A 180 17.92 -22.09 -10.87
CA ALA A 180 18.46 -23.42 -11.10
C ALA A 180 17.56 -24.46 -10.39
N PRO A 181 17.22 -25.58 -11.04
CA PRO A 181 16.38 -26.60 -10.42
C PRO A 181 17.04 -27.07 -9.12
N TYR A 182 16.22 -27.29 -8.09
CA TYR A 182 16.70 -27.84 -6.82
C TYR A 182 17.39 -29.18 -7.10
N LEU A 183 18.68 -29.25 -6.78
CA LEU A 183 19.46 -30.49 -6.85
C LEU A 183 19.10 -31.29 -5.59
N LEU A 184 18.27 -32.32 -5.76
CA LEU A 184 17.99 -33.27 -4.69
C LEU A 184 19.26 -34.07 -4.45
N THR A 185 20.06 -33.68 -3.45
CA THR A 185 21.18 -34.49 -2.99
C THR A 185 20.60 -35.72 -2.32
N ALA A 186 20.82 -36.90 -2.91
CA ALA A 186 20.51 -38.15 -2.23
C ALA A 186 21.32 -38.18 -0.93
N THR A 187 20.64 -38.25 0.21
CA THR A 187 21.29 -38.59 1.47
C THR A 187 21.79 -40.01 1.30
N GLU A 188 23.10 -40.20 1.15
CA GLU A 188 23.71 -41.51 1.23
C GLU A 188 23.35 -42.08 2.60
N ALA A 189 22.40 -43.02 2.61
CA ALA A 189 22.20 -43.90 3.74
C ALA A 189 23.53 -44.59 3.96
N VAL A 190 24.15 -44.34 5.12
CA VAL A 190 25.32 -45.07 5.59
C VAL A 190 24.92 -46.54 5.62
N ALA A 191 25.30 -47.26 4.57
CA ALA A 191 25.13 -48.69 4.46
C ALA A 191 26.14 -49.34 5.40
N THR A 192 25.72 -49.60 6.63
CA THR A 192 26.26 -50.75 7.36
C THR A 192 25.73 -52.00 6.68
N GLU A 193 26.60 -52.65 5.90
CA GLU A 193 26.36 -53.97 5.35
C GLU A 193 26.05 -54.97 6.47
N ALA A 194 24.93 -55.69 6.34
CA ALA A 194 24.93 -57.15 6.42
C ALA A 194 23.53 -57.75 6.09
N VAL A 195 23.50 -58.47 4.97
CA VAL A 195 22.84 -59.76 4.75
C VAL A 195 21.30 -59.82 4.81
N GLY A 196 20.69 -60.09 3.65
CA GLY A 196 19.33 -60.63 3.61
C GLY A 196 18.69 -60.63 2.23
N VAL A 197 18.83 -61.74 1.51
CA VAL A 197 18.15 -62.09 0.25
C VAL A 197 16.62 -61.95 0.38
N GLY A 198 15.95 -61.35 -0.61
CA GLY A 198 14.49 -61.42 -0.70
C GLY A 198 13.84 -60.54 -1.77
N THR A 199 13.72 -61.08 -2.97
CA THR A 199 12.58 -61.00 -3.91
C THR A 199 11.77 -59.69 -4.05
N LEU A 200 11.73 -59.20 -5.29
CA LEU A 200 10.71 -58.29 -5.82
C LEU A 200 9.29 -58.80 -5.52
N THR A 201 8.49 -58.00 -4.81
CA THR A 201 7.03 -58.12 -4.80
C THR A 201 6.39 -56.75 -4.91
N THR A 202 5.72 -56.52 -6.04
CA THR A 202 4.66 -55.51 -6.22
C THR A 202 3.49 -55.80 -5.28
N VAL A 203 3.17 -54.87 -4.40
CA VAL A 203 1.88 -54.74 -3.68
C VAL A 203 1.70 -53.22 -3.52
N GLY A 204 0.68 -52.57 -4.07
CA GLY A 204 -0.74 -52.85 -3.88
C GLY A 204 -1.27 -51.76 -2.96
N SER A 205 -2.09 -50.89 -3.52
CA SER A 205 -2.83 -49.84 -2.83
C SER A 205 -3.62 -50.42 -1.67
N GLU A 206 -3.52 -49.85 -0.47
CA GLU A 206 -4.61 -49.91 0.49
C GLU A 206 -4.57 -48.79 1.53
N SER A 207 -5.78 -48.35 1.83
CA SER A 207 -6.20 -47.26 2.69
C SER A 207 -5.92 -47.49 4.17
N LEU A 208 -5.69 -46.41 4.93
CA LEU A 208 -5.89 -46.39 6.37
C LEU A 208 -6.87 -45.29 6.75
N ALA A 209 -7.94 -45.76 7.38
CA ALA A 209 -9.06 -44.99 7.90
C ALA A 209 -8.72 -44.26 9.22
N GLU A 210 -9.29 -43.06 9.33
CA GLU A 210 -10.09 -42.50 10.42
C GLU A 210 -9.90 -42.97 11.88
N ALA A 211 -9.63 -42.02 12.78
CA ALA A 211 -10.42 -41.64 13.99
C ALA A 211 -9.54 -40.88 15.02
N PRO A 212 -10.08 -40.15 16.05
CA PRO A 212 -11.49 -39.84 16.33
C PRO A 212 -11.78 -38.34 16.56
N ALA A 213 -13.07 -38.04 16.62
CA ALA A 213 -13.67 -36.77 17.01
C ALA A 213 -13.56 -36.47 18.51
N ALA A 214 -13.46 -35.17 18.84
CA ALA A 214 -13.87 -34.63 20.14
C ALA A 214 -14.53 -33.25 19.90
N GLY A 215 -15.79 -33.11 20.29
CA GLY A 215 -16.41 -31.81 20.60
C GLY A 215 -16.92 -31.86 22.04
N PRO A 216 -17.80 -30.94 22.48
CA PRO A 216 -17.84 -29.49 22.31
C PRO A 216 -17.71 -28.76 23.68
N HIS A 217 -17.36 -27.47 23.72
CA HIS A 217 -17.68 -26.63 24.89
C HIS A 217 -18.00 -25.18 24.51
N ALA A 218 -19.04 -24.66 25.15
CA ALA A 218 -19.69 -23.38 24.90
C ALA A 218 -19.16 -22.24 25.80
N SER A 219 -19.26 -21.02 25.26
CA SER A 219 -19.67 -19.75 25.91
C SER A 219 -19.05 -19.35 27.26
N THR A 220 -18.31 -18.22 27.29
CA THR A 220 -18.73 -16.97 27.99
C THR A 220 -17.75 -15.78 27.80
N GLY A 221 -18.28 -14.60 27.45
CA GLY A 221 -18.08 -13.35 28.21
C GLY A 221 -16.79 -12.51 28.07
N ASN A 222 -16.94 -11.37 27.36
CA ASN A 222 -16.51 -10.00 27.71
C ASN A 222 -15.06 -9.68 28.16
N GLY A 223 -14.48 -8.63 27.53
CA GLY A 223 -13.63 -7.68 28.27
C GLY A 223 -12.50 -7.00 27.50
N ASN A 224 -12.76 -5.79 27.01
CA ASN A 224 -11.79 -4.81 26.52
C ASN A 224 -10.61 -4.55 27.50
N ARG A 225 -9.37 -4.45 26.96
CA ARG A 225 -8.43 -3.29 27.08
C ARG A 225 -6.96 -3.69 26.85
N PRO A 226 -6.20 -2.96 26.00
CA PRO A 226 -4.75 -2.95 26.08
C PRO A 226 -4.25 -2.01 27.20
N VAL A 227 -3.29 -2.50 27.97
CA VAL A 227 -2.67 -1.86 29.13
C VAL A 227 -1.59 -0.86 28.67
N THR A 228 -1.80 0.44 28.89
CA THR A 228 -0.73 1.45 28.74
C THR A 228 0.05 1.61 30.06
N ARG A 229 1.33 1.22 30.08
CA ARG A 229 2.27 1.65 31.13
C ARG A 229 2.65 3.12 30.91
N LYS A 230 2.43 3.94 31.94
CA LYS A 230 2.95 5.31 32.04
C LYS A 230 4.43 5.29 32.42
N ALA A 231 5.25 6.05 31.71
CA ALA A 231 6.49 6.62 32.23
C ALA A 231 6.61 8.07 31.72
N PRO A 232 7.05 9.04 32.55
CA PRO A 232 7.06 10.46 32.22
C PRO A 232 8.28 10.88 31.38
N LEU A 233 8.06 11.80 30.44
CA LEU A 233 9.07 12.47 29.62
C LEU A 233 9.56 13.75 30.30
N LEU A 234 10.88 13.91 30.36
CA LEU A 234 11.59 15.16 30.66
C LEU A 234 11.51 16.11 29.46
N LYS A 235 11.27 17.40 29.76
CA LYS A 235 11.30 18.52 28.80
C LYS A 235 12.74 18.84 28.40
N ALA A 236 12.95 19.18 27.12
CA ALA A 236 14.09 19.99 26.70
C ALA A 236 13.61 21.08 25.73
N ASN A 237 14.05 22.31 26.02
CA ASN A 237 13.77 23.55 25.30
C ASN A 237 14.52 23.62 23.96
N GLY A 238 13.99 24.43 23.05
CA GLY A 238 14.37 24.46 21.64
C GLY A 238 15.61 25.26 21.27
N SER A 239 15.81 25.38 19.96
CA SER A 239 16.32 26.57 19.26
C SER A 239 16.11 26.40 17.76
N GLN A 240 15.64 27.47 17.13
CA GLN A 240 15.39 27.61 15.69
C GLN A 240 16.72 27.76 14.95
N VAL A 241 16.87 27.09 13.81
CA VAL A 241 17.87 27.42 12.80
C VAL A 241 17.11 27.71 11.51
N ALA A 242 17.30 28.91 10.98
CA ALA A 242 16.69 29.38 9.75
C ALA A 242 17.29 28.67 8.53
N VAL A 243 16.45 28.25 7.59
CA VAL A 243 16.88 27.71 6.28
C VAL A 243 16.40 28.67 5.19
N PRO A 244 17.28 29.16 4.30
CA PRO A 244 16.91 30.09 3.24
C PRO A 244 16.10 29.41 2.12
N ALA A 245 15.26 30.20 1.45
CA ALA A 245 14.33 29.75 0.42
C ALA A 245 15.02 29.10 -0.79
N GLN A 246 14.47 27.99 -1.30
CA GLN A 246 14.90 27.35 -2.54
C GLN A 246 13.98 27.70 -3.73
N PRO A 247 14.56 27.92 -4.93
CA PRO A 247 13.81 28.16 -6.16
C PRO A 247 13.25 26.85 -6.77
N ALA A 248 12.16 26.98 -7.53
CA ALA A 248 11.48 25.87 -8.20
C ALA A 248 12.36 25.20 -9.27
N VAL A 249 12.38 23.86 -9.27
CA VAL A 249 13.17 23.06 -10.22
C VAL A 249 12.37 22.84 -11.51
N SER A 250 12.98 23.17 -12.65
CA SER A 250 12.34 23.12 -13.98
C SER A 250 12.24 21.70 -14.55
N PRO A 251 11.23 21.39 -15.40
CA PRO A 251 10.99 20.07 -16.00
C PRO A 251 12.14 19.53 -16.86
N ALA A 252 13.12 20.35 -17.23
CA ALA A 252 14.34 19.91 -17.91
C ALA A 252 15.20 18.94 -17.07
N VAL A 253 15.10 18.98 -15.73
CA VAL A 253 15.92 18.12 -14.83
C VAL A 253 15.45 16.66 -14.82
N VAL A 254 14.17 16.41 -15.14
CA VAL A 254 13.60 15.05 -15.20
C VAL A 254 14.05 14.32 -16.48
N ALA A 255 14.17 15.04 -17.60
CA ALA A 255 14.64 14.48 -18.88
C ALA A 255 16.11 14.06 -18.83
N THR A 256 16.95 14.73 -18.04
CA THR A 256 18.38 14.40 -17.90
C THR A 256 18.62 13.11 -17.11
N ALA A 257 17.69 12.71 -16.22
CA ALA A 257 17.85 11.50 -15.41
C ALA A 257 17.64 10.19 -16.22
N GLU A 258 16.75 10.22 -17.22
CA GLU A 258 16.55 9.09 -18.16
C GLU A 258 17.75 8.90 -19.10
N ALA A 259 18.38 10.00 -19.52
CA ALA A 259 19.50 9.97 -20.46
C ALA A 259 20.81 9.44 -19.84
N ILE A 260 20.98 9.50 -18.52
CA ILE A 260 22.24 9.11 -17.83
C ILE A 260 22.16 7.72 -17.18
N TYR A 261 20.98 7.24 -16.74
CA TYR A 261 20.89 6.05 -15.87
C TYR A 261 19.99 4.91 -16.36
N GLY A 262 19.43 5.02 -17.58
CA GLY A 262 18.69 3.93 -18.23
C GLY A 262 17.26 3.71 -17.70
N PRO A 263 16.51 2.76 -18.30
CA PRO A 263 15.11 2.51 -17.97
C PRO A 263 15.01 1.83 -16.59
N GLY A 264 14.57 2.58 -15.58
CA GLY A 264 14.40 2.04 -14.22
C GLY A 264 14.57 3.03 -13.06
N GLY A 265 14.89 4.31 -13.33
CA GLY A 265 15.06 5.34 -12.30
C GLY A 265 16.47 5.36 -11.69
N LEU A 266 16.67 6.22 -10.69
CA LEU A 266 17.97 6.40 -10.03
C LEU A 266 18.38 5.11 -9.28
N ARG A 267 19.65 4.71 -9.39
CA ARG A 267 20.22 3.54 -8.72
C ARG A 267 21.54 3.89 -8.06
N TYR A 268 21.79 3.27 -6.91
CA TYR A 268 23.10 3.27 -6.26
C TYR A 268 24.11 2.41 -7.03
N GLY A 269 25.40 2.58 -6.75
CA GLY A 269 26.47 1.79 -7.35
C GLY A 269 26.41 0.29 -7.01
N ASP A 270 25.74 -0.08 -5.93
CA ASP A 270 25.42 -1.47 -5.55
C ASP A 270 24.21 -2.05 -6.33
N GLY A 271 23.63 -1.28 -7.25
CA GLY A 271 22.50 -1.68 -8.09
C GLY A 271 21.14 -1.53 -7.42
N THR A 272 21.07 -1.16 -6.14
CA THR A 272 19.81 -0.94 -5.44
C THR A 272 19.10 0.32 -5.98
N ALA A 273 17.78 0.25 -6.06
CA ALA A 273 16.98 1.38 -6.54
C ALA A 273 16.88 2.46 -5.46
N VAL A 274 17.04 3.72 -5.87
CA VAL A 274 16.71 4.87 -5.04
C VAL A 274 15.20 4.95 -4.91
N ASP A 275 14.71 5.15 -3.69
CA ASP A 275 13.27 5.31 -3.45
C ASP A 275 12.77 6.62 -4.09
N ALA A 276 12.12 6.51 -5.24
CA ALA A 276 11.56 7.64 -5.97
C ALA A 276 10.45 8.37 -5.19
N GLY A 277 9.84 7.72 -4.18
CA GLY A 277 8.88 8.33 -3.27
C GLY A 277 9.53 9.20 -2.18
N ASN A 278 10.84 9.06 -1.98
CA ASN A 278 11.60 9.81 -0.99
C ASN A 278 12.35 10.98 -1.64
N LEU A 279 11.67 12.12 -1.76
CA LEU A 279 12.23 13.32 -2.40
C LEU A 279 13.53 13.81 -1.77
N ALA A 280 13.71 13.64 -0.45
CA ALA A 280 14.95 14.01 0.22
C ALA A 280 16.12 13.12 -0.22
N GLU A 281 15.87 11.83 -0.39
CA GLU A 281 16.86 10.86 -0.87
C GLU A 281 17.22 11.13 -2.34
N VAL A 282 16.22 11.41 -3.19
CA VAL A 282 16.43 11.79 -4.60
C VAL A 282 17.27 13.07 -4.70
N GLN A 283 16.96 14.10 -3.91
CA GLN A 283 17.71 15.37 -3.94
C GLN A 283 19.14 15.20 -3.40
N ALA A 284 19.31 14.45 -2.31
CA ALA A 284 20.63 14.14 -1.77
C ALA A 284 21.46 13.39 -2.81
N PHE A 285 20.85 12.40 -3.48
CA PHE A 285 21.51 11.61 -4.51
C PHE A 285 22.00 12.49 -5.67
N GLN A 286 21.14 13.39 -6.15
CA GLN A 286 21.48 14.31 -7.23
C GLN A 286 22.62 15.27 -6.84
N ARG A 287 22.63 15.78 -5.60
CA ARG A 287 23.72 16.62 -5.09
C ARG A 287 25.03 15.87 -5.00
N PHE A 288 25.01 14.66 -4.43
CA PHE A 288 26.17 13.79 -4.36
C PHE A 288 26.74 13.53 -5.76
N ALA A 289 25.87 13.18 -6.72
CA ALA A 289 26.27 12.88 -8.08
C ALA A 289 26.86 14.09 -8.81
N ALA A 290 26.31 15.29 -8.59
CA ALA A 290 26.84 16.53 -9.15
C ALA A 290 28.22 16.90 -8.56
N GLU A 291 28.42 16.69 -7.26
CA GLU A 291 29.66 17.07 -6.56
C GLU A 291 30.79 16.04 -6.77
N LYS A 292 30.48 14.75 -6.68
CA LYS A 292 31.45 13.66 -6.79
C LYS A 292 31.55 13.07 -8.21
N GLN A 293 30.80 13.63 -9.17
CA GLN A 293 30.75 13.19 -10.58
C GLN A 293 30.46 11.68 -10.74
N GLY A 294 29.62 11.12 -9.86
CA GLY A 294 29.31 9.69 -9.87
C GLY A 294 28.21 9.31 -8.89
N ALA A 295 27.53 8.19 -9.12
CA ALA A 295 26.50 7.69 -8.22
C ALA A 295 27.12 7.26 -6.86
N PRO A 296 26.44 7.50 -5.73
CA PRO A 296 26.86 6.92 -4.44
C PRO A 296 26.90 5.40 -4.53
N ALA A 297 27.95 4.77 -4.01
CA ALA A 297 28.09 3.32 -4.12
C ALA A 297 27.01 2.56 -3.34
N SER A 298 26.41 3.15 -2.33
CA SER A 298 25.27 2.58 -1.59
C SER A 298 24.46 3.67 -0.88
N ARG A 299 23.27 3.30 -0.39
CA ARG A 299 22.42 4.17 0.44
C ARG A 299 23.13 4.66 1.71
N ALA A 300 24.01 3.84 2.30
CA ALA A 300 24.74 4.20 3.50
C ALA A 300 25.71 5.37 3.26
N ILE A 301 26.37 5.39 2.10
CA ILE A 301 27.27 6.49 1.70
C ILE A 301 26.46 7.77 1.50
N LEU A 302 25.28 7.67 0.87
CA LEU A 302 24.41 8.83 0.70
C LEU A 302 23.93 9.41 2.04
N GLN A 303 23.62 8.54 3.02
CA GLN A 303 23.23 8.98 4.36
C GLN A 303 24.39 9.62 5.13
N ALA A 304 25.62 9.12 4.98
CA ALA A 304 26.81 9.73 5.57
C ALA A 304 27.04 11.15 5.00
N TYR A 305 27.00 11.28 3.67
CA TYR A 305 27.09 12.57 2.98
C TYR A 305 26.00 13.55 3.45
N TYR A 306 24.76 13.08 3.60
CA TYR A 306 23.65 13.90 4.07
C TYR A 306 23.86 14.40 5.51
N ARG A 307 24.46 13.59 6.39
CA ARG A 307 24.77 14.00 7.77
C ARG A 307 25.88 15.06 7.81
N GLU A 308 26.89 14.92 6.97
CA GLU A 308 28.00 15.88 6.89
C GLU A 308 27.53 17.25 6.37
N HIS A 309 26.64 17.27 5.37
CA HIS A 309 26.16 18.52 4.76
C HIS A 309 24.94 19.17 5.43
N MET A 310 24.31 18.53 6.41
CA MET A 310 23.26 19.13 7.24
C MET A 310 23.78 19.63 8.60
N ALA A 311 25.03 19.30 8.94
CA ALA A 311 25.70 19.75 10.17
C ALA A 311 26.59 20.98 9.96
N ALA A 312 26.68 21.50 8.73
CA ALA A 312 27.39 22.71 8.33
C ALA A 312 26.38 23.81 7.92
#